data_AF-A0A7K1DTN5-F1
#
_entry.id   AF-A0A7K1DTN5-F1
#
_cell.length_a   1.000
_cell.length_b   1.000
_cell.length_c   1.000
_cell.angle_alpha   90.00
_cell.angle_beta   90.00
_cell.angle_gamma   90.00
#
_symmetry.space_group_name_H-M   'P 1'
#
loop_
_entity.id
_entity.type
_entity.pdbx_description
1 polymer ?
#
loop_
_entity_poly.entity_id
_entity_poly.type
_entity_poly.pdbx_seq_one_letter_code
_entity_poly.pdbx_strand_id
1 'polypeptide(L)' 'MAAKMYYEKDVDPSIIRGRKVAIIGYGSQGHAHALNLKESGVQVVVGLREGSKSAAKAEAAGLTVKSIADAAKW' A
#
# COMPACT_ATOMS: atom_id res chain seq x y z
N MET A 1 -11.49 30.84 -10.25
CA MET A 1 -12.30 29.61 -10.44
C MET A 1 -12.19 28.76 -9.19
N ALA A 2 -13.26 28.12 -8.74
CA ALA A 2 -13.20 27.19 -7.61
C ALA A 2 -12.56 25.86 -8.04
N ALA A 3 -11.72 25.28 -7.18
CA ALA A 3 -11.15 23.96 -7.41
C ALA A 3 -12.24 22.89 -7.36
N LYS A 4 -12.16 21.91 -8.26
CA LYS A 4 -13.07 20.75 -8.25
C LYS A 4 -12.67 19.81 -7.11
N MET A 5 -13.61 19.55 -6.19
CA MET A 5 -13.44 18.61 -5.08
C MET A 5 -14.05 17.25 -5.45
N TYR A 6 -13.38 16.17 -5.04
CA TYR A 6 -13.83 14.80 -5.24
C TYR A 6 -14.12 14.14 -3.90
N TYR A 7 -15.18 13.33 -3.87
CA TYR A 7 -15.64 12.59 -2.70
C TYR A 7 -15.85 11.12 -3.06
N GLU A 8 -16.21 10.29 -2.07
CA GLU A 8 -16.42 8.85 -2.25
C GLU A 8 -17.45 8.53 -3.35
N LYS A 9 -18.51 9.34 -3.49
CA LYS A 9 -19.53 9.18 -4.55
C LYS A 9 -18.99 9.41 -5.96
N ASP A 10 -17.85 10.09 -6.08
CA ASP A 10 -17.24 10.48 -7.36
C ASP A 10 -16.17 9.47 -7.80
N VAL A 11 -15.92 8.41 -7.02
CA VAL A 11 -14.89 7.40 -7.27
C VAL A 11 -15.47 5.99 -7.25
N ASP A 12 -14.93 5.11 -8.09
CA ASP A 12 -15.25 3.69 -8.06
C ASP A 12 -14.13 2.92 -7.35
N PRO A 13 -14.32 2.48 -6.09
CA PRO A 13 -13.32 1.74 -5.34
C PRO A 13 -13.08 0.32 -5.88
N SER A 14 -13.97 -0.22 -6.72
CA SER A 14 -13.77 -1.54 -7.32
C SER A 14 -12.53 -1.57 -8.23
N ILE A 15 -12.18 -0.43 -8.84
CA ILE A 15 -11.02 -0.28 -9.71
C ILE A 15 -9.73 -0.64 -8.96
N ILE A 16 -9.51 -0.06 -7.77
CA ILE A 16 -8.29 -0.31 -7.01
C ILE A 16 -8.34 -1.66 -6.27
N ARG A 17 -9.51 -2.12 -5.82
CA ARG A 17 -9.70 -3.45 -5.21
C ARG A 17 -9.38 -4.58 -6.18
N GLY A 18 -9.62 -4.38 -7.48
CA GLY A 18 -9.25 -5.31 -8.54
C GLY A 18 -7.75 -5.31 -8.90
N ARG A 19 -6.91 -4.55 -8.18
CA ARG A 19 -5.46 -4.46 -8.44
C ARG A 19 -4.63 -5.05 -7.31
N LYS A 20 -3.44 -5.47 -7.70
CA LYS A 20 -2.32 -5.75 -6.81
C LYS A 20 -1.48 -4.48 -6.67
N VAL A 21 -1.22 -4.06 -5.43
CA VAL A 21 -0.50 -2.81 -5.13
C VAL A 21 0.77 -3.10 -4.33
N ALA A 22 1.91 -2.66 -4.87
CA ALA A 22 3.19 -2.71 -4.17
C ALA A 22 3.53 -1.33 -3.59
N ILE A 23 3.72 -1.26 -2.27
CA ILE A 23 4.17 -0.07 -1.57
C ILE A 23 5.67 -0.19 -1.32
N ILE A 24 6.47 0.66 -1.96
CA ILE A 24 7.93 0.65 -1.79
C ILE A 24 8.30 1.60 -0.64
N GLY A 25 8.80 1.02 0.46
CA GLY A 25 9.11 1.75 1.68
C GLY A 25 7.98 1.71 2.73
N TYR A 26 8.38 1.69 4.01
CA TYR A 26 7.47 1.57 5.15
C TYR A 26 7.79 2.62 6.23
N GLY A 27 7.91 3.88 5.80
CA GLY A 27 7.93 5.05 6.68
C GLY A 27 6.50 5.47 7.07
N SER A 28 6.32 6.73 7.49
CA SER A 28 4.99 7.23 7.90
C SER A 28 3.93 7.07 6.81
N GLN A 29 4.22 7.52 5.58
CA GLN A 29 3.26 7.43 4.46
C GLN A 29 3.07 5.99 3.99
N GLY A 30 4.13 5.21 3.88
CA GLY A 30 4.05 3.80 3.47
C GLY A 30 3.24 2.95 4.44
N HIS A 31 3.38 3.21 5.75
CA HIS A 31 2.58 2.58 6.79
C HIS A 31 1.09 2.90 6.64
N ALA A 32 0.73 4.19 6.55
CA ALA A 32 -0.66 4.60 6.41
C ALA A 32 -1.29 4.06 5.11
N HIS A 33 -0.61 4.16 3.97
CA HIS A 33 -1.15 3.69 2.70
C HIS A 33 -1.32 2.17 2.68
N ALA A 34 -0.34 1.41 3.18
CA ALA A 34 -0.40 -0.04 3.15
C ALA A 34 -1.58 -0.58 3.98
N LEU A 35 -1.79 -0.04 5.19
CA LEU A 35 -2.89 -0.48 6.06
C LEU A 35 -4.25 -0.01 5.55
N ASN A 36 -4.39 1.27 5.18
CA ASN A 36 -5.66 1.78 4.67
C ASN A 36 -6.11 1.05 3.40
N LEU A 37 -5.19 0.74 2.48
CA LEU A 37 -5.51 -0.04 1.27
C LEU A 37 -5.86 -1.48 1.60
N LYS A 38 -5.11 -2.14 2.50
CA LYS A 38 -5.42 -3.51 2.95
C LYS A 38 -6.80 -3.58 3.58
N GLU A 39 -7.13 -2.67 4.50
CA GLU A 39 -8.45 -2.58 5.14
C GLU A 39 -9.56 -2.23 4.15
N SER A 40 -9.24 -1.49 3.09
CA SER A 40 -10.14 -1.20 1.97
C SER A 40 -10.35 -2.38 1.00
N GLY A 41 -9.73 -3.54 1.27
CA GLY A 41 -9.87 -4.77 0.49
C GLY A 41 -8.90 -4.91 -0.68
N VAL A 42 -7.80 -4.14 -0.71
CA VAL A 42 -6.80 -4.19 -1.79
C VAL A 42 -5.70 -5.20 -1.44
N GLN A 43 -5.22 -5.94 -2.45
CA GLN A 43 -4.08 -6.85 -2.29
C GLN A 43 -2.76 -6.06 -2.25
N VAL A 44 -2.24 -5.85 -1.04
CA VAL A 44 -1.04 -5.05 -0.78
C VAL A 44 0.17 -5.93 -0.46
N VAL A 45 1.31 -5.56 -1.02
CA VAL A 45 2.64 -6.02 -0.58
C VAL A 45 3.52 -4.81 -0.28
N VAL A 46 4.46 -4.96 0.66
CA VAL A 46 5.45 -3.93 0.98
C VAL A 46 6.83 -4.35 0.48
N GLY A 47 7.42 -3.56 -0.40
CA GLY A 47 8.78 -3.75 -0.89
C GLY A 47 9.80 -3.01 -0.03
N LEU A 48 10.73 -3.73 0.58
CA LEU A 48 11.81 -3.16 1.40
C LEU A 48 13.17 -3.70 0.97
N ARG A 49 14.21 -2.91 1.26
CA ARG A 49 15.60 -3.38 1.15
C ARG A 49 15.88 -4.47 2.18
N GLU A 50 16.80 -5.37 1.86
CA GLU A 50 17.31 -6.34 2.82
C GLU A 50 17.88 -5.64 4.07
N GLY A 51 17.64 -6.22 5.25
CA GLY A 51 18.04 -5.63 6.53
C GLY A 51 17.28 -4.36 6.94
N SER A 52 16.15 -4.02 6.29
CA SER A 52 15.35 -2.86 6.69
C SER A 52 14.80 -3.02 8.11
N LYS A 53 15.08 -2.03 8.98
CA LYS A 53 14.55 -1.96 10.35
C LYS A 53 13.02 -1.96 10.41
N SER A 54 12.34 -1.55 9.33
CA SER A 54 10.89 -1.49 9.25
C SER A 54 10.22 -2.80 8.83
N ALA A 55 10.98 -3.82 8.43
CA ALA A 55 10.41 -5.10 7.97
C ALA A 55 9.59 -5.78 9.07
N ALA A 56 10.19 -5.97 10.25
CA ALA A 56 9.50 -6.56 11.41
C ALA A 56 8.23 -5.78 11.79
N LYS A 57 8.24 -4.44 11.67
CA LYS A 57 7.06 -3.61 11.94
C LYS A 57 5.95 -3.82 10.90
N ALA A 58 6.30 -3.97 9.62
CA ALA A 58 5.34 -4.25 8.56
C ALA A 58 4.73 -5.65 8.71
N GLU A 59 5.56 -6.65 8.97
CA GLU A 59 5.13 -8.03 9.20
C GLU A 59 4.24 -8.16 10.44
N ALA A 60 4.59 -7.50 11.55
CA ALA A 60 3.77 -7.46 12.76
C ALA A 60 2.40 -6.78 12.54
N ALA A 61 2.29 -5.89 11.55
CA ALA A 61 1.02 -5.31 11.12
C ALA A 61 0.25 -6.22 10.13
N GLY A 62 0.74 -7.45 9.92
CA GLY A 62 0.15 -8.45 9.04
C GLY A 62 0.31 -8.14 7.56
N LEU A 63 1.33 -7.37 7.16
CA LEU A 63 1.64 -7.09 5.76
C LEU A 63 2.68 -8.07 5.24
N THR A 64 2.50 -8.53 4.02
CA THR A 64 3.53 -9.30 3.31
C THR A 64 4.68 -8.37 2.93
N VAL A 65 5.91 -8.74 3.31
CA VAL A 65 7.13 -8.02 2.93
C VAL A 65 7.88 -8.80 1.86
N LYS A 66 8.39 -8.10 0.84
CA LYS A 66 9.22 -8.64 -0.24
C LYS A 66 10.45 -7.76 -0.46
N SER A 67 11.43 -8.28 -1.19
CA SER A 67 12.47 -7.44 -1.79
C SER A 67 11.83 -6.41 -2.72
N ILE A 68 12.49 -5.27 -2.94
CA ILE A 68 12.00 -4.24 -3.87
C ILE A 68 11.80 -4.82 -5.28
N ALA A 69 12.72 -5.69 -5.73
CA ALA A 69 12.66 -6.29 -7.06
C ALA A 69 11.47 -7.25 -7.21
N ASP A 70 11.13 -8.00 -6.17
CA ASP A 70 9.99 -8.92 -6.20
C ASP A 70 8.67 -8.18 -6.01
N ALA A 71 8.64 -7.14 -5.18
CA ALA A 71 7.49 -6.27 -5.03
C ALA A 71 7.15 -5.52 -6.33
N ALA A 72 8.15 -5.12 -7.13
CA ALA A 72 7.92 -4.48 -8.42
C ALA A 72 7.25 -5.41 -9.47
N LYS A 73 7.26 -6.73 -9.25
CA LYS A 73 6.61 -7.73 -10.10
C LYS A 73 5.23 -8.17 -9.58
N TRP A 74 4.70 -7.49 -8.56
CA TRP A 74 3.51 -7.90 -7.81
C TRP A 74 2.24 -8.02 -8.65
#